data_AF-A0A317MKB3-F1
#
_entry.id   AF-A0A317MKB3-F1
#
_cell.length_a   1.000
_cell.length_b   1.000
_cell.length_c   1.000
_cell.angle_alpha   90.00
_cell.angle_beta   90.00
_cell.angle_gamma   90.00
#
_symmetry.space_group_name_H-M   'P 1'
#
loop_
_entity.id
_entity.type
_entity.pdbx_description
1 polymer ?
#
loop_
_entity_poly.entity_id
_entity_poly.type
_entity_poly.pdbx_seq_one_letter_code
_entity_poly.pdbx_strand_id
1 'polypeptide(L)'
;MARIRGLLLFYRSFFLIPGLVLSICGCYLYYRNAKYNFGMGHAVFALKFIAFAFAAYVAYKSKELYYYYNLQLNYAALVGTAFILDFLLFCACFKITSYVY
;
A
#
# COMPACT_ATOMS: atom_id res chain seq x y z
N MET A 1 9.35 -15.18 -15.65
CA MET A 1 10.19 -14.37 -14.72
C MET A 1 10.06 -12.85 -14.95
N ALA A 2 10.10 -12.35 -16.20
CA ALA A 2 10.01 -10.90 -16.49
C ALA A 2 8.70 -10.23 -16.03
N ARG A 3 7.54 -10.89 -16.19
CA ARG A 3 6.23 -10.37 -15.75
C ARG A 3 6.12 -10.13 -14.24
N ILE A 4 6.64 -11.06 -13.43
CA ILE A 4 6.66 -10.93 -11.95
C ILE A 4 7.58 -9.79 -11.52
N ARG A 5 8.75 -9.66 -12.16
CA ARG A 5 9.65 -8.52 -11.92
C ARG A 5 8.98 -7.19 -12.29
N GLY A 6 8.23 -7.13 -13.39
CA GLY A 6 7.46 -5.96 -13.79
C GLY A 6 6.39 -5.55 -12.78
N LEU A 7 5.66 -6.52 -12.21
CA LEU A 7 4.67 -6.28 -11.14
C LEU A 7 5.33 -5.70 -9.88
N LEU A 8 6.49 -6.24 -9.49
CA LEU A 8 7.26 -5.79 -8.33
C LEU A 8 7.87 -4.39 -8.54
N LEU A 9 8.36 -4.11 -9.76
CA LEU A 9 8.84 -2.79 -10.17
C LEU A 9 7.72 -1.75 -10.13
N PHE A 10 6.52 -2.09 -10.62
CA PHE A 10 5.36 -1.21 -10.57
C PHE A 10 4.97 -0.87 -9.12
N TYR A 11 4.91 -1.88 -8.24
CA TYR A 11 4.66 -1.66 -6.81
C TYR A 11 5.71 -0.73 -6.19
N ARG A 12 6.99 -0.98 -6.48
CA ARG A 12 8.11 -0.15 -5.97
C ARG A 12 8.02 1.31 -6.42
N SER A 13 7.72 1.56 -7.70
CA SER A 13 7.74 2.91 -8.26
C SER A 13 6.59 3.79 -7.78
N PHE A 14 5.39 3.23 -7.60
CA PHE A 14 4.18 4.03 -7.33
C PHE A 14 3.60 3.88 -5.92
N PHE A 15 3.76 2.71 -5.30
CA PHE A 15 2.99 2.36 -4.10
C PHE A 15 3.87 2.14 -2.87
N LEU A 16 5.12 1.70 -3.03
CA LEU A 16 5.99 1.35 -1.90
C LEU A 16 6.27 2.53 -0.95
N ILE A 17 6.72 3.66 -1.49
CA ILE A 17 7.09 4.83 -0.68
C ILE A 17 5.86 5.42 0.05
N PRO A 18 4.77 5.82 -0.65
CA PRO A 18 3.59 6.34 0.02
C PRO A 18 2.94 5.29 0.94
N GLY A 19 2.99 4.02 0.54
CA GLY A 19 2.54 2.89 1.33
C GLY A 19 3.28 2.79 2.67
N LEU A 20 4.62 2.77 2.66
CA LEU A 20 5.45 2.68 3.87
C LEU A 20 5.26 3.87 4.80
N VAL A 21 5.24 5.10 4.26
CA VAL A 21 5.04 6.31 5.07
C VAL A 21 3.71 6.24 5.83
N LEU A 22 2.63 5.85 5.16
CA LEU A 22 1.32 5.72 5.78
C LEU A 22 1.23 4.55 6.76
N SER A 23 1.91 3.44 6.48
CA SER A 23 2.01 2.33 7.41
C SER A 23 2.71 2.73 8.70
N ILE A 24 3.83 3.47 8.60
CA ILE A 24 4.57 3.98 9.78
C ILE A 24 3.73 5.00 10.55
N CYS A 25 3.14 6.00 9.87
CA CYS A 25 2.27 6.98 10.51
C CYS A 25 1.06 6.32 11.20
N GLY A 26 0.44 5.35 10.53
CA GLY A 26 -0.68 4.58 11.06
C GLY A 26 -0.30 3.77 12.30
N CYS A 27 0.84 3.06 12.25
CA CYS A 27 1.35 2.31 13.40
C CYS A 27 1.77 3.24 14.54
N TYR A 28 2.33 4.42 14.26
CA TYR A 28 2.69 5.42 15.27
C TYR A 28 1.44 6.00 15.95
N LEU A 29 0.42 6.38 15.18
CA LEU A 29 -0.85 6.85 15.70
C LEU A 29 -1.54 5.77 16.54
N TYR A 30 -1.50 4.52 16.08
CA TYR A 30 -2.00 3.38 16.85
C TYR A 30 -1.22 3.19 18.15
N TYR A 31 0.11 3.12 18.12
CA TYR A 31 0.96 2.98 19.30
C TYR A 31 0.71 4.08 20.34
N ARG A 32 0.56 5.33 19.90
CA ARG A 32 0.31 6.48 20.80
C ARG A 32 -1.10 6.47 21.40
N ASN A 33 -2.10 6.01 20.65
CA ASN A 33 -3.51 6.11 21.04
C ASN A 33 -4.16 4.78 21.48
N ALA A 34 -3.49 3.63 21.32
CA ALA A 34 -3.97 2.31 21.74
C ALA A 34 -4.19 2.22 23.25
N LYS A 35 -3.60 3.13 24.03
CA LYS A 35 -3.92 3.31 25.46
C LYS A 35 -5.38 3.75 25.71
N TYR A 36 -6.08 4.29 24.70
CA TYR A 36 -7.35 5.00 24.90
C TYR A 36 -8.52 4.57 23.99
N ASN A 37 -8.33 3.87 22.86
CA ASN A 37 -9.48 3.39 22.08
C ASN A 37 -9.15 2.34 20.99
N PHE A 38 -9.79 1.16 21.07
CA PHE A 38 -9.74 0.11 20.02
C PHE A 38 -10.32 0.58 18.66
N GLY A 39 -11.10 1.67 18.64
CA GLY A 39 -11.72 2.21 17.43
C GLY A 39 -10.75 2.84 16.41
N MET A 40 -9.50 3.15 16.79
CA MET A 40 -8.55 3.82 15.88
C MET A 40 -8.08 2.95 14.72
N GLY A 41 -8.08 1.62 14.85
CA GLY A 41 -7.67 0.72 13.79
C GLY A 41 -8.45 0.95 12.49
N HIS A 42 -9.79 1.05 12.58
CA HIS A 42 -10.67 1.25 11.42
C HIS A 42 -10.39 2.57 10.69
N ALA A 43 -10.13 3.65 11.42
CA ALA A 43 -9.81 4.95 10.83
C ALA A 43 -8.46 4.91 10.07
N VAL A 44 -7.45 4.23 10.63
CA VAL A 44 -6.14 4.07 9.96
C VAL A 44 -6.28 3.21 8.70
N PHE A 45 -7.06 2.12 8.75
CA PHE A 45 -7.37 1.30 7.57
C PHE A 45 -8.10 2.10 6.48
N ALA A 46 -9.09 2.93 6.85
CA ALA A 46 -9.81 3.77 5.89
C ALA A 46 -8.87 4.79 5.22
N LEU A 47 -8.02 5.45 5.99
CA LEU A 47 -7.06 6.43 5.47
C LEU A 47 -6.02 5.77 4.54
N LYS A 48 -5.58 4.55 4.88
CA LYS A 48 -4.71 3.73 4.04
C LYS A 48 -5.38 3.38 2.71
N PHE A 49 -6.65 2.98 2.73
CA PHE A 49 -7.41 2.67 1.52
C PHE A 49 -7.59 3.88 0.61
N ILE A 50 -7.95 5.04 1.19
CA ILE A 50 -8.10 6.30 0.43
C ILE A 50 -6.80 6.69 -0.25
N ALA A 51 -5.67 6.61 0.47
CA ALA A 51 -4.38 6.94 -0.10
C ALA A 51 -3.93 5.95 -1.17
N PHE A 52 -4.24 4.65 -1.02
CA PHE A 52 -4.00 3.66 -2.06
C PHE A 52 -4.80 3.97 -3.32
N ALA A 53 -6.08 4.31 -3.20
CA ALA A 53 -6.92 4.68 -4.33
C ALA A 53 -6.39 5.95 -5.04
N PHE A 54 -5.91 6.93 -4.27
CA PHE A 54 -5.29 8.13 -4.83
C PHE A 54 -3.99 7.80 -5.58
N ALA A 55 -3.13 6.95 -5.00
CA ALA A 55 -1.91 6.48 -5.67
C ALA A 55 -2.22 5.70 -6.96
N ALA A 56 -3.27 4.87 -6.96
CA ALA A 56 -3.72 4.16 -8.14
C ALA A 56 -4.22 5.11 -9.24
N TYR A 57 -4.96 6.16 -8.87
CA TYR A 57 -5.39 7.20 -9.80
C TYR A 57 -4.21 7.98 -10.40
N VAL A 58 -3.24 8.36 -9.57
CA VAL A 58 -2.01 9.03 -10.03
C VAL A 58 -1.21 8.12 -10.97
N ALA A 59 -1.06 6.83 -10.63
CA ALA A 59 -0.40 5.84 -11.46
C ALA A 59 -1.11 5.64 -12.81
N TYR A 60 -2.46 5.68 -12.83
CA TYR A 60 -3.25 5.60 -14.06
C TYR A 60 -2.97 6.77 -15.02
N LYS A 61 -2.74 7.97 -14.47
CA LYS A 61 -2.39 9.17 -15.25
C LYS A 61 -0.90 9.26 -15.60
N SER A 62 -0.05 8.39 -15.04
CA SER A 62 1.38 8.42 -15.28
C SER A 62 1.75 7.91 -16.67
N LYS A 63 2.68 8.60 -17.34
CA LYS A 63 3.24 8.17 -18.63
C LYS A 63 4.01 6.85 -18.53
N GLU A 64 4.53 6.55 -17.35
CA GLU A 64 5.27 5.32 -17.09
C GLU A 64 4.41 4.06 -17.19
N LEU A 65 3.09 4.20 -17.11
CA LEU A 65 2.14 3.10 -17.29
C LEU A 65 2.30 2.43 -18.67
N TYR A 66 2.69 3.20 -19.69
CA TYR A 66 2.91 2.70 -21.04
C TYR A 66 3.99 1.61 -21.12
N TYR A 67 5.04 1.70 -20.30
CA TYR A 67 6.09 0.66 -20.25
C TYR A 67 5.56 -0.69 -19.78
N TYR A 68 4.60 -0.67 -18.85
CA TYR A 68 4.00 -1.90 -18.32
C TYR A 68 2.98 -2.51 -19.29
N TYR A 69 2.26 -1.69 -20.07
CA TYR A 69 1.42 -2.19 -21.13
C TYR A 69 2.22 -2.85 -22.25
N ASN A 70 3.41 -2.33 -22.59
CA ASN A 70 4.30 -2.95 -23.57
C ASN A 70 4.82 -4.33 -23.11
N LEU A 71 4.83 -4.58 -21.79
CA LEU A 71 5.12 -5.88 -21.17
C LEU A 71 3.90 -6.83 -21.12
N GLN A 72 2.79 -6.47 -21.76
CA GLN A 72 1.50 -7.19 -21.73
C GLN A 72 0.94 -7.38 -20.31
N LEU A 73 1.23 -6.45 -19.39
CA LEU A 73 0.68 -6.48 -18.04
C LEU A 73 -0.61 -5.65 -17.99
N ASN A 74 -1.70 -6.28 -17.58
CA ASN A 74 -2.98 -5.61 -17.43
C ASN A 74 -2.97 -4.70 -16.19
N TYR A 75 -3.54 -3.50 -16.31
CA TYR A 75 -3.63 -2.52 -15.22
C TYR A 75 -4.32 -3.10 -13.98
N ALA A 76 -5.39 -3.86 -14.17
CA ALA A 76 -6.09 -4.52 -13.06
C ALA A 76 -5.18 -5.49 -12.29
N ALA A 77 -4.30 -6.22 -12.99
CA ALA A 77 -3.35 -7.12 -12.35
C ALA A 77 -2.23 -6.35 -11.62
N LEU A 78 -1.79 -5.23 -12.18
CA LEU A 78 -0.80 -4.33 -11.56
C LEU A 78 -1.31 -3.71 -10.26
N VAL A 79 -2.53 -3.15 -10.29
CA VAL A 79 -3.15 -2.55 -9.11
C VAL A 79 -3.56 -3.62 -8.10
N GLY A 80 -4.09 -4.77 -8.55
CA GLY A 80 -4.48 -5.86 -7.66
C GLY A 80 -3.30 -6.46 -6.89
N THR A 81 -2.17 -6.68 -7.57
CA THR A 81 -0.95 -7.16 -6.90
C THR A 81 -0.35 -6.11 -5.96
N ALA A 82 -0.35 -4.83 -6.35
CA ALA A 82 0.07 -3.73 -5.48
C ALA A 82 -0.82 -3.63 -4.22
N PHE A 83 -2.14 -3.80 -4.36
CA PHE A 83 -3.07 -3.79 -3.24
C PHE A 83 -2.77 -4.91 -2.26
N ILE A 84 -2.62 -6.15 -2.75
CA ILE A 84 -2.32 -7.30 -1.91
C ILE A 84 -1.02 -7.06 -1.14
N LEU A 85 0.06 -6.67 -1.82
CA LEU A 85 1.36 -6.44 -1.19
C LEU A 85 1.31 -5.32 -0.14
N ASP A 86 0.68 -4.20 -0.46
CA ASP A 86 0.64 -3.04 0.44
C ASP A 86 -0.18 -3.31 1.71
N PHE A 87 -1.32 -3.99 1.57
CA PHE A 87 -2.14 -4.39 2.71
C PHE A 87 -1.50 -5.49 3.54
N LEU A 88 -0.76 -6.42 2.93
CA LEU A 88 -0.02 -7.46 3.65
C LEU A 88 1.09 -6.84 4.52
N LEU A 89 1.84 -5.89 3.96
CA LEU A 89 2.83 -5.08 4.69
C LEU A 89 2.18 -4.28 5.83
N PHE A 90 1.06 -3.61 5.56
CA PHE A 90 0.34 -2.85 6.56
C PHE A 90 -0.16 -3.72 7.72
N CYS A 91 -0.81 -4.86 7.42
CA CYS A 91 -1.26 -5.81 8.43
C CYS A 91 -0.10 -6.41 9.24
N ALA A 92 1.02 -6.72 8.59
CA ALA A 92 2.21 -7.22 9.28
C ALA A 92 2.77 -6.18 10.25
N CYS A 93 2.95 -4.93 9.82
CA CYS A 93 3.39 -3.84 10.68
C CYS A 93 2.41 -3.63 11.84
N PHE A 94 1.11 -3.55 11.55
CA PHE A 94 0.08 -3.34 12.57
C PHE A 94 0.06 -4.47 13.60
N LYS A 95 0.17 -5.73 13.17
CA LYS A 95 0.25 -6.89 14.05
C LYS A 95 1.51 -6.87 14.93
N ILE A 96 2.67 -6.50 14.38
CA ILE A 96 3.90 -6.33 15.16
C ILE A 96 3.70 -5.24 16.22
N THR A 97 3.17 -4.08 15.84
CA THR A 97 2.91 -2.98 16.77
C THR A 97 1.92 -3.38 17.88
N SER A 98 0.95 -4.26 17.59
CA SER A 98 0.02 -4.78 18.60
C SER A 98 0.63 -5.77 19.59
N TYR A 99 1.77 -6.40 19.29
CA TYR A 99 2.49 -7.27 20.25
C TYR A 99 3.52 -6.53 21.09
N VAL A 100 3.96 -5.35 20.64
CA VAL A 100 4.87 -4.48 21.40
C VAL A 100 4.12 -3.77 22.55
N TYR A 101 2.80 -3.65 22.42
CA TYR A 101 1.88 -3.18 23.44
C TYR A 101 1.30 -4.37 24.21
#